data_AF-A0A0G0GE16-F1
#
_entry.id   AF-A0A0G0GE16-F1
#
_cell.length_a   1.000
_cell.length_b   1.000
_cell.length_c   1.000
_cell.angle_alpha   90.00
_cell.angle_beta   90.00
_cell.angle_gamma   90.00
#
_symmetry.space_group_name_H-M   'P 1'
#
loop_
_entity.id
_entity.type
_entity.pdbx_description
1 polymer ?
#
loop_
_entity_poly.entity_id
_entity_poly.type
_entity_poly.pdbx_seq_one_letter_code
_entity_poly.pdbx_strand_id
1 'polypeptide(L)'
;MQDIQEIWGRIQVIKKQQKDLRGAYKDALRASQEYLELGEKLNTMRARKKQIEATVKGDFASDFTKLDDLKIDLESDMEILSDIAMTKLMKGETVEVKDEYDNVYEPIFSVKFKKT
;
A
#
# COMPACT_ATOMS: atom_id res chain seq x y z
N MET A 1 -53.99 11.41 -14.74
CA MET A 1 -52.69 10.79 -15.05
C MET A 1 -51.82 11.88 -15.63
N GLN A 2 -50.67 12.20 -15.03
CA GLN A 2 -49.75 13.18 -15.62
C GLN A 2 -49.17 12.58 -16.90
N ASP A 3 -49.18 13.37 -17.98
CA ASP A 3 -48.69 12.97 -19.28
C ASP A 3 -47.16 12.76 -19.20
N ILE A 4 -46.66 11.70 -19.82
CA ILE A 4 -45.23 11.32 -19.78
C ILE A 4 -44.35 12.47 -20.31
N GLN A 5 -44.89 13.24 -21.26
CA GLN A 5 -44.25 14.43 -21.82
C GLN A 5 -44.02 15.53 -20.76
N GLU A 6 -44.98 15.77 -19.86
CA GLU A 6 -44.89 16.78 -18.80
C GLU A 6 -43.84 16.39 -17.75
N ILE A 7 -43.78 15.10 -17.40
CA ILE A 7 -42.78 14.55 -16.48
C ILE A 7 -41.38 14.69 -17.08
N TRP A 8 -41.20 14.36 -18.36
CA TRP A 8 -39.92 14.52 -19.05
C TRP A 8 -39.48 15.99 -19.13
N GLY A 9 -40.41 16.90 -19.43
CA GLY A 9 -40.16 18.35 -19.42
C GLY A 9 -39.69 18.84 -18.05
N ARG A 10 -40.36 18.43 -16.97
CA ARG A 10 -39.93 18.73 -15.59
C ARG A 10 -38.52 18.21 -15.29
N ILE A 11 -38.20 16.98 -15.70
CA ILE A 11 -36.87 16.39 -15.49
C ILE A 11 -35.78 17.21 -16.18
N GLN A 12 -36.00 17.67 -17.41
CA GLN A 12 -35.02 18.50 -18.13
C GLN A 12 -34.79 19.85 -17.44
N VAL A 13 -35.87 20.49 -16.96
CA VAL A 13 -35.77 21.75 -16.21
C VAL A 13 -34.99 21.56 -14.91
N ILE A 14 -35.29 20.51 -14.14
CA ILE A 14 -34.58 20.20 -12.90
C ILE A 14 -33.09 19.92 -13.18
N LYS A 15 -32.75 19.17 -14.24
CA LYS A 15 -31.36 18.92 -14.63
C LYS A 15 -30.62 20.21 -14.97
N LYS A 16 -31.28 21.13 -15.67
CA LYS A 16 -30.71 22.44 -15.99
C LYS A 16 -30.45 23.25 -14.72
N GLN A 17 -31.44 23.35 -13.84
CA GLN A 17 -31.30 24.04 -12.55
C GLN A 17 -30.18 23.44 -11.68
N GLN A 18 -30.05 22.11 -11.64
CA GLN A 18 -28.93 21.46 -10.93
C GLN A 18 -27.57 21.82 -11.53
N LYS A 19 -27.47 21.87 -12.85
CA LYS A 19 -26.23 22.26 -13.54
C LYS A 19 -25.88 23.72 -13.23
N ASP A 20 -26.86 24.61 -13.27
CA ASP A 20 -26.68 26.04 -13.03
C ASP A 20 -26.24 26.30 -11.57
N LEU A 21 -26.88 25.63 -10.59
CA LEU A 21 -26.50 25.72 -9.17
C LEU A 21 -25.08 25.20 -8.92
N ARG A 22 -24.71 24.06 -9.51
CA ARG A 22 -23.34 23.53 -9.41
C ARG A 22 -22.31 24.46 -10.06
N GLY A 23 -22.68 25.08 -11.19
CA GLY A 23 -21.86 26.09 -11.87
C GLY A 23 -21.62 27.30 -10.97
N ALA A 24 -22.69 27.91 -10.47
CA ALA A 24 -22.63 29.07 -9.58
C ALA A 24 -21.79 28.81 -8.32
N TYR A 25 -21.95 27.64 -7.69
CA TYR A 25 -21.12 27.25 -6.55
C TYR A 25 -19.63 27.17 -6.92
N LYS A 26 -19.30 26.55 -8.06
CA LYS A 26 -17.91 26.44 -8.54
C LYS A 26 -17.32 27.81 -8.86
N ASP A 27 -18.11 28.71 -9.42
CA ASP A 27 -17.67 30.08 -9.74
C ASP A 27 -17.48 30.91 -8.47
N ALA A 28 -18.35 30.74 -7.46
CA ALA A 28 -18.18 31.36 -6.15
C ALA A 28 -16.90 30.88 -5.44
N LEU A 29 -16.59 29.58 -5.51
CA LEU A 29 -15.32 29.05 -5.00
C LEU A 29 -14.11 29.65 -5.72
N ARG A 30 -14.19 29.85 -7.04
CA ARG A 30 -13.12 30.46 -7.84
C ARG A 30 -12.97 31.96 -7.60
N ALA A 31 -14.04 32.65 -7.22
CA ALA A 31 -14.01 34.05 -6.85
C ALA A 31 -13.48 34.28 -5.42
N SER A 32 -13.44 33.24 -4.58
CA SER A 32 -12.85 33.32 -3.25
C SER A 32 -11.33 33.28 -3.32
N GLN A 33 -10.71 34.43 -3.04
CA GLN A 33 -9.26 34.59 -3.00
C GLN A 33 -8.62 33.65 -1.97
N GLU A 34 -9.23 33.49 -0.79
CA GLU A 34 -8.74 32.60 0.27
C GLU A 34 -8.72 31.12 -0.20
N TYR A 35 -9.73 30.69 -0.94
CA TYR A 35 -9.78 29.33 -1.49
C TYR A 35 -8.67 29.07 -2.51
N LEU A 36 -8.39 30.06 -3.38
CA LEU A 36 -7.29 29.97 -4.35
C LEU A 36 -5.94 29.90 -3.65
N GLU A 37 -5.69 30.79 -2.70
CA GLU A 37 -4.44 30.82 -1.93
C GLU A 37 -4.23 29.55 -1.11
N LEU A 38 -5.30 29.00 -0.53
CA LEU A 38 -5.24 27.72 0.18
C LEU A 38 -4.87 26.59 -0.79
N GLY A 39 -5.46 26.57 -2.00
CA GLY A 39 -5.13 25.61 -3.03
C GLY A 39 -3.65 25.66 -3.44
N GLU A 40 -3.09 26.86 -3.61
CA GLU A 40 -1.67 27.06 -3.91
C GLU A 40 -0.77 26.64 -2.75
N LYS A 41 -1.09 27.04 -1.51
CA LYS A 41 -0.37 26.61 -0.30
C LYS A 41 -0.39 25.09 -0.16
N LEU A 42 -1.49 24.44 -0.53
CA LEU A 42 -1.60 22.99 -0.47
C LEU A 42 -0.69 22.33 -1.51
N ASN A 43 -0.62 22.88 -2.72
CA ASN A 43 0.29 22.40 -3.76
C ASN A 43 1.76 22.55 -3.34
N THR A 44 2.16 23.69 -2.77
CA THR A 44 3.53 23.89 -2.29
C THR A 44 3.87 22.96 -1.13
N MET A 45 2.95 22.76 -0.19
CA MET A 45 3.12 21.82 0.92
C MET A 45 3.23 20.37 0.45
N ARG A 46 2.45 19.95 -0.57
CA ARG A 46 2.59 18.62 -1.18
C ARG A 46 3.95 18.43 -1.87
N ALA A 47 4.41 19.44 -2.61
CA ALA A 47 5.72 19.40 -3.25
C ALA A 47 6.85 19.29 -2.21
N ARG A 48 6.77 20.10 -1.13
CA ARG A 48 7.71 20.05 -0.01
C ARG A 48 7.70 18.69 0.70
N LYS A 49 6.52 18.13 0.97
CA LYS A 49 6.38 16.77 1.53
C LYS A 49 7.09 15.74 0.66
N LYS A 50 6.83 15.75 -0.65
CA LYS A 50 7.46 14.82 -1.60
C LYS A 50 8.98 14.97 -1.63
N GLN A 51 9.48 16.20 -1.55
CA GLN A 51 10.92 16.46 -1.48
C GLN A 51 11.53 15.86 -0.21
N ILE A 52 10.91 16.07 0.95
CA ILE A 52 11.37 15.50 2.22
C ILE A 52 11.38 13.98 2.16
N GLU A 53 10.29 13.36 1.68
CA GLU A 53 10.22 11.90 1.53
C GLU A 53 11.30 11.36 0.59
N ALA A 54 11.60 12.07 -0.50
CA ALA A 54 12.67 11.69 -1.42
C ALA A 54 14.06 11.82 -0.80
N THR A 55 14.32 12.90 -0.04
CA THR A 55 15.58 13.10 0.69
C THR A 55 15.76 12.00 1.73
N VAL A 56 14.78 11.78 2.60
CA VAL A 56 14.84 10.73 3.62
C VAL A 56 15.00 9.35 2.97
N LYS A 57 14.30 9.06 1.88
CA LYS A 57 14.49 7.79 1.16
C LYS A 57 15.91 7.64 0.60
N GLY A 58 16.53 8.74 0.14
CA GLY A 58 17.92 8.77 -0.28
C GLY A 58 18.89 8.52 0.87
N ASP A 59 18.66 9.16 2.02
CA ASP A 59 19.49 9.01 3.23
C ASP A 59 19.46 7.56 3.74
N PHE A 60 18.32 6.88 3.63
CA PHE A 60 18.12 5.49 4.01
C PHE A 60 18.47 4.48 2.90
N ALA A 61 18.98 4.91 1.74
CA ALA A 61 19.26 4.00 0.63
C ALA A 61 20.20 2.85 1.02
N SER A 62 21.23 3.15 1.82
CA SER A 62 22.17 2.13 2.31
C SER A 62 21.53 1.14 3.29
N ASP A 63 20.59 1.60 4.11
CA ASP A 63 19.88 0.74 5.06
C ASP A 63 18.83 -0.12 4.35
N PHE A 64 18.22 0.36 3.26
CA PHE A 64 17.39 -0.47 2.39
C PHE A 64 18.21 -1.57 1.70
N THR A 65 19.42 -1.26 1.22
CA THR A 65 20.31 -2.30 0.68
C THR A 65 20.66 -3.34 1.74
N LYS A 66 21.04 -2.92 2.96
CA LYS A 66 21.27 -3.86 4.06
C LYS A 66 20.04 -4.70 4.38
N LEU A 67 18.85 -4.12 4.32
CA LEU A 67 17.60 -4.84 4.57
C LEU A 67 17.36 -5.90 3.49
N ASP A 68 17.61 -5.57 2.22
CA ASP A 68 17.51 -6.53 1.11
C ASP A 68 18.57 -7.64 1.24
N ASP A 69 19.81 -7.30 1.61
CA ASP A 69 20.89 -8.26 1.87
C ASP A 69 20.50 -9.21 3.01
N LEU A 70 20.06 -8.68 4.16
CA LEU A 70 19.60 -9.47 5.30
C LEU A 70 18.43 -10.39 4.94
N LYS A 71 17.56 -9.97 4.01
CA LYS A 71 16.45 -10.80 3.55
C LYS A 71 16.94 -11.96 2.69
N ILE A 72 17.91 -11.72 1.81
CA ILE A 72 18.53 -12.77 1.00
C ILE A 72 19.26 -13.77 1.89
N ASP A 73 20.05 -13.28 2.85
CA ASP A 73 20.77 -14.11 3.81
C ASP A 73 19.80 -14.98 4.62
N LEU A 74 18.70 -14.39 5.12
CA LEU A 74 17.66 -15.13 5.85
C LEU A 74 16.99 -16.21 4.98
N GLU A 75 16.65 -15.89 3.74
CA GLU A 75 16.07 -16.87 2.80
C GLU A 75 17.05 -18.02 2.53
N SER A 76 18.34 -17.72 2.31
CA SER A 76 19.38 -18.73 2.11
C SER A 76 19.60 -19.60 3.35
N ASP A 77 19.64 -19.00 4.55
CA ASP A 77 19.82 -19.74 5.80
C ASP A 77 18.61 -20.64 6.10
N MET A 78 17.39 -20.19 5.77
CA MET A 78 16.20 -21.02 5.86
C MET A 78 16.23 -22.22 4.89
N GLU A 79 16.71 -22.02 3.66
CA GLU A 79 16.90 -23.11 2.71
C GLU A 79 17.93 -24.13 3.22
N ILE A 80 19.10 -23.66 3.67
CA ILE A 80 20.16 -24.51 4.25
C ILE A 80 19.64 -25.27 5.47
N LEU A 81 18.91 -24.60 6.37
CA LEU A 81 18.30 -25.24 7.55
C LEU A 81 17.35 -26.36 7.13
N SER A 82 16.52 -26.11 6.11
CA SER A 82 15.57 -27.10 5.59
C SER A 82 16.28 -28.31 4.96
N ASP A 83 17.36 -28.09 4.21
CA ASP A 83 18.17 -29.14 3.59
C ASP A 83 18.90 -30.00 4.64
N ILE A 84 19.46 -29.36 5.67
CA ILE A 84 20.11 -30.06 6.79
C ILE A 84 19.07 -30.88 7.57
N ALA A 85 17.92 -30.30 7.89
CA ALA A 85 16.83 -30.98 8.58
C ALA A 85 16.33 -32.20 7.77
N MET A 86 16.13 -32.04 6.46
CA MET A 86 15.72 -33.13 5.58
C MET A 86 16.79 -34.22 5.48
N THR A 87 18.07 -33.85 5.39
CA THR A 87 19.18 -34.81 5.34
C THR A 87 19.30 -35.63 6.62
N LYS A 88 19.16 -35.00 7.78
CA LYS A 88 19.15 -35.69 9.08
C LYS A 88 17.94 -36.61 9.22
N LEU A 89 16.76 -36.16 8.78
CA LEU A 89 15.55 -36.98 8.74
C LEU A 89 15.74 -38.21 7.85
N MET A 90 16.33 -38.06 6.65
CA MET A 90 16.63 -39.17 5.74
C MET A 90 17.62 -40.18 6.32
N LYS A 91 18.55 -39.74 7.19
CA LYS A 91 19.48 -40.60 7.92
C LYS A 91 18.85 -41.29 9.14
N GLY A 92 17.61 -40.94 9.50
CA GLY A 92 16.91 -41.47 10.67
C GLY A 92 17.30 -40.79 11.99
N GLU A 93 17.95 -39.61 11.94
CA GLU A 93 18.32 -38.83 13.13
C GLU A 93 17.15 -37.94 13.59
N THR A 94 17.03 -37.70 14.90
CA THR A 94 16.08 -36.72 15.44
C THR A 94 16.57 -35.31 15.14
N VAL A 95 15.66 -34.47 14.64
CA VAL A 95 15.95 -33.07 14.30
C VAL A 95 15.30 -32.21 15.38
N GLU A 96 16.11 -31.55 16.18
CA GLU A 96 15.69 -30.65 17.26
C GLU A 96 16.60 -29.42 17.26
N VAL A 97 16.03 -28.24 17.53
CA VAL A 97 16.78 -26.98 17.67
C VAL A 97 16.45 -26.38 19.03
N LYS A 98 17.44 -25.79 19.70
CA LYS A 98 17.29 -25.11 21.00
C LYS A 98 17.48 -23.60 20.85
N ASP A 99 16.68 -22.81 21.54
CA ASP A 99 16.90 -21.35 21.64
C ASP A 99 17.83 -20.96 22.80
N GLU A 100 18.05 -19.66 22.97
CA GLU A 100 18.87 -19.08 24.04
C GLU A 100 18.35 -19.37 25.46
N TYR A 101 17.10 -19.83 25.59
CA TYR A 101 16.43 -20.15 26.85
C TYR A 101 16.21 -21.66 27.03
N ASP A 102 16.90 -22.47 26.22
CA ASP A 102 16.87 -23.94 26.24
C ASP A 102 15.48 -24.55 25.91
N ASN A 103 14.61 -23.79 25.24
CA ASN A 103 13.35 -24.34 24.70
C ASN A 103 13.66 -25.15 23.45
N VAL A 104 13.09 -26.36 23.38
CA VAL A 104 13.28 -27.29 22.26
C VAL A 104 12.20 -27.07 21.20
N TYR A 105 12.62 -26.92 19.96
CA TYR A 105 11.77 -26.80 18.78
C TYR A 105 11.92 -28.05 17.91
N GLU A 106 10.78 -28.63 17.55
CA GLU A 106 10.68 -29.72 16.58
C GLU A 106 10.34 -29.17 15.18
N PRO A 107 10.85 -29.78 14.09
CA PRO A 107 10.58 -29.33 12.74
C PRO A 107 9.15 -29.65 12.31
N ILE A 108 8.47 -28.66 11.73
CA ILE A 108 7.19 -28.85 11.05
C ILE A 108 7.45 -28.90 9.55
N PHE A 109 7.33 -30.09 8.94
CA PHE A 109 7.46 -30.26 7.50
C PHE A 109 6.13 -29.93 6.80
N SER A 110 6.15 -28.98 5.86
CA SER A 110 4.98 -28.65 5.03
C SER A 110 5.38 -28.53 3.56
N VAL A 111 4.58 -29.14 2.67
CA VAL A 111 4.80 -29.10 1.22
C VAL A 111 3.86 -28.07 0.60
N LYS A 112 4.41 -27.12 -0.16
CA LYS A 112 3.66 -26.08 -0.86
C LYS A 112 4.03 -26.10 -2.34
N PHE A 113 3.02 -26.04 -3.22
CA PHE A 113 3.22 -25.98 -4.67
C PHE A 113 3.13 -24.54 -5.16
N LYS A 114 4.07 -24.12 -6.03
CA LYS A 114 4.03 -22.84 -6.74
C LYS A 114 3.74 -23.09 -8.22
N LYS A 115 2.91 -22.25 -8.82
CA LYS A 115 2.59 -22.30 -10.26
C LYS A 115 3.76 -21.75 -11.08
N THR A 116 4.15 -22.48 -12.12
CA THR A 116 5.14 -22.08 -13.13
C THR A 116 4.63 -21.04 -14.11
#